data_AF-Q3A2X5-F1
#
_entry.id   AF-Q3A2X5-F1
#
_cell.length_a   1.000
_cell.length_b   1.000
_cell.length_c   1.000
_cell.angle_alpha   90.00
_cell.angle_beta   90.00
_cell.angle_gamma   90.00
#
_symmetry.space_group_name_H-M   'P 1'
#
loop_
_entity.id
_entity.type
_entity.pdbx_description
1 polymer ?
#
loop_
_entity_poly.entity_id
_entity_poly.type
_entity_poly.pdbx_seq_one_letter_code
_entity_poly.pdbx_strand_id
1 'polypeptide(L)'
;MINLAISLAVYIVVVGLLQVATGLEAWINALIGLAIFALVYFLLSRRVLKKLTAVMETVQRDMVAGRAEKAIKTLEAALPMGKWQFMVTSQLHSQIGSLYYLKRDFGKAFDSLKKGFSRHWPSMGMLAICYMKRNKTDKMIQTFDKAVGLTRKEPLLWNLYAYCLEKVGNHGQAIEVMKKGLKKVGEDEILQQNLEALMNGRKMKMQGYGDMWFQFHLEKTGAIVKKQTKAMQGRRKIVRR
;
A
#
# COMPACT_ATOMS: atom_id res chain seq x y z
N MET A 1 15.37 -15.32 -6.48
CA MET A 1 15.79 -13.92 -6.70
C MET A 1 16.86 -13.89 -7.79
N ILE A 2 16.41 -13.84 -9.04
CA ILE A 2 17.31 -14.06 -10.19
C ILE A 2 18.36 -12.94 -10.30
N ASN A 3 17.99 -11.67 -10.08
CA ASN A 3 18.95 -10.57 -10.12
C ASN A 3 20.11 -10.77 -9.13
N LEU A 4 19.80 -11.15 -7.89
CA LEU A 4 20.80 -11.40 -6.86
C LEU A 4 21.74 -12.55 -7.23
N ALA A 5 21.19 -13.64 -7.77
CA ALA A 5 21.97 -14.81 -8.18
C ALA A 5 22.93 -14.47 -9.34
N ILE A 6 22.45 -13.73 -10.34
CA ILE A 6 23.29 -13.28 -11.46
C ILE A 6 24.42 -12.37 -10.95
N SER A 7 24.09 -11.38 -10.12
CA SER A 7 25.10 -10.48 -9.56
C SER A 7 26.15 -11.22 -8.74
N LEU A 8 25.75 -12.20 -7.93
CA LEU A 8 26.67 -13.02 -7.13
C LEU A 8 27.56 -13.91 -8.00
N ALA A 9 27.02 -14.48 -9.08
CA ALA A 9 27.82 -15.24 -10.04
C ALA A 9 28.87 -14.35 -10.70
N VAL A 10 28.50 -13.12 -11.10
CA VAL A 10 29.46 -12.15 -11.64
C VAL A 10 30.53 -11.80 -10.61
N TYR A 11 30.16 -11.58 -9.35
CA TYR A 11 31.12 -11.34 -8.27
C TYR A 11 32.18 -12.45 -8.18
N ILE A 12 31.75 -13.71 -8.11
CA ILE A 12 32.64 -14.87 -7.99
C ILE A 12 33.60 -14.96 -9.18
N VAL A 13 33.08 -14.79 -10.40
CA VAL A 13 33.90 -14.82 -11.63
C VAL A 13 34.92 -13.69 -11.64
N VAL A 14 34.52 -12.47 -11.33
CA VAL A 14 35.41 -11.30 -11.31
C VAL A 14 36.51 -11.47 -10.28
N VAL A 15 36.18 -11.85 -9.05
CA VAL A 15 37.18 -12.04 -7.99
C VAL A 15 38.15 -13.17 -8.35
N GLY A 16 37.65 -14.29 -8.86
CA GLY A 16 38.49 -15.42 -9.29
C GLY A 16 39.43 -15.04 -10.44
N LEU A 17 38.95 -14.29 -11.42
CA LEU A 17 39.79 -13.79 -12.52
C LEU A 17 40.85 -12.82 -12.01
N LEU A 18 40.48 -11.86 -11.16
CA LEU A 18 41.44 -10.91 -10.59
C LEU A 18 42.50 -11.61 -9.75
N GLN A 19 42.12 -12.64 -8.99
CA GLN A 19 43.06 -13.40 -8.14
C GLN A 19 44.12 -14.16 -8.95
N VAL A 20 43.78 -14.60 -10.16
CA VAL A 20 44.70 -15.34 -11.04
C VAL A 20 45.45 -14.40 -11.99
N ALA A 21 44.80 -13.33 -12.45
CA ALA A 21 45.34 -12.42 -13.46
C ALA A 21 46.11 -11.23 -12.88
N THR A 22 45.94 -10.92 -11.59
CA THR A 22 46.58 -9.77 -10.94
C THR A 22 47.38 -10.23 -9.73
N GLY A 23 48.49 -9.53 -9.43
CA GLY A 23 49.22 -9.70 -8.17
C GLY A 23 48.64 -8.88 -7.01
N LEU A 24 47.40 -8.41 -7.12
CA LEU A 24 46.76 -7.59 -6.10
C LEU A 24 46.40 -8.43 -4.87
N GLU A 25 46.38 -7.77 -3.70
CA GLU A 25 45.93 -8.40 -2.47
C GLU A 25 44.45 -8.82 -2.56
N ALA A 26 44.11 -9.95 -1.93
CA ALA A 26 42.79 -10.56 -2.04
C ALA A 26 41.64 -9.62 -1.62
N TRP A 27 41.87 -8.72 -0.65
CA TRP A 27 40.86 -7.76 -0.21
C TRP A 27 40.58 -6.68 -1.27
N ILE A 28 41.60 -6.27 -2.05
CA ILE A 28 41.43 -5.31 -3.16
C ILE A 28 40.58 -5.96 -4.26
N ASN A 29 40.89 -7.22 -4.61
CA ASN A 29 40.10 -7.99 -5.57
C ASN A 29 38.64 -8.13 -5.13
N ALA A 30 38.41 -8.40 -3.84
CA ALA A 30 37.07 -8.46 -3.27
C ALA A 30 36.32 -7.11 -3.36
N LEU A 31 36.98 -5.98 -3.10
CA LEU A 31 36.36 -4.64 -3.23
C LEU A 31 35.98 -4.33 -4.67
N ILE A 32 36.85 -4.62 -5.64
CA ILE A 32 36.53 -4.45 -7.08
C ILE A 32 35.35 -5.34 -7.47
N GLY A 33 35.36 -6.60 -7.03
CA GLY A 33 34.26 -7.53 -7.21
C GLY A 33 32.94 -6.99 -6.65
N LEU A 34 32.95 -6.45 -5.42
CA LEU A 34 31.76 -5.87 -4.78
C LEU A 34 31.23 -4.65 -5.54
N ALA A 35 32.10 -3.80 -6.08
CA ALA A 35 31.69 -2.68 -6.91
C ALA A 35 30.98 -3.16 -8.19
N ILE A 36 31.52 -4.18 -8.87
CA ILE A 36 30.92 -4.76 -10.06
C ILE A 36 29.60 -5.47 -9.72
N PHE A 37 29.56 -6.23 -8.62
CA PHE A 37 28.33 -6.83 -8.09
C PHE A 37 27.23 -5.78 -7.93
N ALA A 38 27.54 -4.67 -7.25
CA ALA A 38 26.58 -3.60 -6.99
C ALA A 38 26.08 -2.96 -8.28
N LEU A 39 26.97 -2.69 -9.24
CA LEU A 39 26.63 -2.15 -10.55
C LEU A 39 25.69 -3.09 -11.32
N VAL A 40 26.03 -4.37 -11.44
CA VAL A 40 25.20 -5.37 -12.13
C VAL A 40 23.84 -5.49 -11.45
N TYR A 41 23.81 -5.60 -10.12
CA TYR A 41 22.56 -5.69 -9.37
C TYR A 41 21.68 -4.46 -9.57
N PHE A 42 22.27 -3.26 -9.57
CA PHE A 42 21.56 -2.01 -9.81
C PHE A 42 20.96 -1.94 -11.21
N LEU A 43 21.71 -2.30 -12.25
CA LEU A 43 21.22 -2.31 -13.63
C LEU A 43 20.08 -3.32 -13.84
N LEU A 44 20.23 -4.54 -13.32
CA LEU A 44 19.18 -5.56 -13.37
C LEU A 44 17.93 -5.14 -12.59
N SER A 45 18.11 -4.49 -11.43
CA SER A 45 17.02 -3.93 -10.62
C SER A 45 16.29 -2.81 -11.37
N ARG A 46 17.01 -1.88 -12.00
CA ARG A 46 16.44 -0.82 -12.84
C ARG A 46 15.64 -1.39 -14.01
N ARG A 47 16.10 -2.48 -14.63
CA ARG A 47 15.36 -3.17 -15.71
C ARG A 47 14.00 -3.68 -15.22
N VAL A 48 13.95 -4.32 -14.05
CA VAL A 48 12.69 -4.81 -13.48
C VAL A 48 11.79 -3.64 -13.10
N LEU A 49 12.34 -2.58 -12.52
CA LEU A 49 11.60 -1.36 -12.17
C LEU A 49 10.95 -0.74 -13.42
N LYS A 50 11.69 -0.56 -14.52
CA LYS A 50 11.15 -0.01 -15.76
C LYS A 50 9.97 -0.83 -16.30
N LYS A 51 10.09 -2.16 -16.28
CA LYS A 51 8.99 -3.06 -16.67
C LYS A 51 7.79 -2.93 -15.73
N LEU A 52 8.02 -2.83 -14.43
CA LEU A 52 6.96 -2.70 -13.43
C LEU A 52 6.22 -1.36 -13.61
N THR A 53 6.95 -0.27 -13.87
CA THR A 53 6.36 1.03 -14.18
C THR A 53 5.46 0.95 -15.41
N ALA A 54 5.90 0.33 -16.50
CA ALA A 54 5.08 0.16 -17.71
C ALA A 54 3.79 -0.66 -17.44
N VAL A 55 3.89 -1.70 -16.59
CA VAL A 55 2.71 -2.45 -16.12
C VAL A 55 1.76 -1.54 -15.36
N MET A 56 2.27 -0.73 -14.42
CA MET A 56 1.44 0.18 -13.60
C MET A 56 0.79 1.28 -14.45
N GLU A 57 1.48 1.84 -15.44
CA GLU A 57 0.91 2.80 -16.39
C GLU A 57 -0.23 2.19 -17.20
N THR A 58 -0.08 0.93 -17.64
CA THR A 58 -1.13 0.19 -18.34
C THR A 58 -2.35 -0.03 -17.44
N VAL A 59 -2.10 -0.45 -16.19
CA VAL A 59 -3.13 -0.64 -15.16
C VAL A 59 -3.87 0.66 -14.89
N GLN A 60 -3.16 1.78 -14.70
CA GLN A 60 -3.76 3.08 -14.47
C GLN A 60 -4.63 3.52 -15.65
N ARG A 61 -4.15 3.34 -16.89
CA ARG A 61 -4.91 3.64 -18.11
C ARG A 61 -6.19 2.81 -18.19
N ASP A 62 -6.10 1.51 -17.91
CA ASP A 62 -7.25 0.62 -17.91
C ASP A 62 -8.25 0.99 -16.79
N MET A 63 -7.78 1.41 -15.62
CA MET A 63 -8.63 1.88 -14.53
C MET A 63 -9.39 3.16 -14.88
N VAL A 64 -8.71 4.14 -15.49
CA VAL A 64 -9.36 5.38 -15.98
C VAL A 64 -10.39 5.08 -17.06
N ALA A 65 -10.14 4.09 -17.91
CA ALA A 65 -11.07 3.62 -18.93
C ALA A 65 -12.19 2.71 -18.39
N GLY A 66 -12.29 2.51 -17.07
CA GLY A 66 -13.29 1.63 -16.45
C GLY A 66 -13.07 0.13 -16.69
N ARG A 67 -11.92 -0.27 -17.23
CA ARG A 67 -11.57 -1.66 -17.59
C ARG A 67 -10.88 -2.39 -16.43
N ALA A 68 -11.52 -2.41 -15.26
CA ALA A 68 -10.91 -2.92 -14.03
C ALA A 68 -10.51 -4.42 -14.11
N GLU A 69 -11.29 -5.26 -14.79
CA GLU A 69 -10.97 -6.67 -15.04
C GLU A 69 -9.69 -6.83 -15.83
N LYS A 70 -9.50 -5.99 -16.85
CA LYS A 70 -8.31 -6.00 -17.70
C LYS A 70 -7.08 -5.53 -16.91
N ALA A 71 -7.25 -4.50 -16.09
CA ALA A 71 -6.20 -4.02 -15.18
C ALA A 71 -5.72 -5.14 -14.23
N ILE A 72 -6.66 -5.89 -13.64
CA ILE A 72 -6.34 -7.05 -12.77
C ILE A 72 -5.58 -8.12 -13.55
N LYS A 73 -6.06 -8.53 -14.73
CA LYS A 73 -5.38 -9.53 -15.57
C LYS A 73 -3.95 -9.11 -15.93
N THR A 74 -3.74 -7.82 -16.21
CA THR A 74 -2.40 -7.26 -16.49
C THR A 74 -1.47 -7.40 -15.28
N LEU A 75 -1.96 -7.14 -14.06
CA LEU A 75 -1.18 -7.35 -12.83
C LEU A 75 -0.88 -8.83 -12.56
N GLU A 76 -1.85 -9.72 -12.79
CA GLU A 76 -1.68 -11.16 -12.63
C GLU A 76 -0.62 -11.71 -13.60
N ALA A 77 -0.66 -11.27 -14.86
CA ALA A 77 0.35 -11.62 -15.86
C ALA A 77 1.76 -11.12 -15.50
N ALA A 78 1.87 -10.08 -14.66
CA ALA A 78 3.14 -9.55 -14.18
C ALA A 78 3.71 -10.30 -12.96
N LEU A 79 2.96 -11.19 -12.30
CA LEU A 79 3.43 -11.94 -11.12
C LEU A 79 4.76 -12.68 -11.30
N PRO A 80 5.06 -13.30 -12.47
CA PRO A 80 6.35 -13.94 -12.71
C PRO A 80 7.56 -12.99 -12.58
N MET A 81 7.37 -11.67 -12.74
CA MET A 81 8.42 -10.67 -12.52
C MET A 81 8.96 -10.70 -11.08
N GLY A 82 8.16 -11.17 -10.14
CA GLY A 82 8.55 -11.35 -8.75
C GLY A 82 9.72 -12.31 -8.52
N LYS A 83 9.98 -13.23 -9.45
CA LYS A 83 11.17 -14.11 -9.38
C LYS A 83 12.48 -13.32 -9.54
N TRP A 84 12.40 -12.17 -10.22
CA TRP A 84 13.55 -11.34 -10.57
C TRP A 84 13.92 -10.34 -9.48
N GLN A 85 12.94 -9.79 -8.75
CA GLN A 85 13.20 -8.73 -7.77
C GLN A 85 12.39 -8.89 -6.48
N PHE A 86 13.02 -8.54 -5.35
CA PHE A 86 12.44 -8.65 -4.02
C PHE A 86 11.20 -7.77 -3.92
N MET A 87 10.22 -8.21 -3.14
CA MET A 87 8.99 -7.47 -2.83
C MET A 87 8.05 -7.21 -4.03
N VAL A 88 8.46 -7.47 -5.28
CA VAL A 88 7.62 -7.24 -6.47
C VAL A 88 6.36 -8.10 -6.43
N THR A 89 6.44 -9.39 -6.06
CA THR A 89 5.25 -10.25 -5.89
C THR A 89 4.29 -9.66 -4.87
N SER A 90 4.79 -9.24 -3.70
CA SER A 90 3.95 -8.66 -2.66
C SER A 90 3.34 -7.31 -3.08
N GLN A 91 4.08 -6.49 -3.83
CA GLN A 91 3.59 -5.22 -4.35
C GLN A 91 2.46 -5.44 -5.35
N LEU A 92 2.61 -6.40 -6.27
CA LEU A 92 1.56 -6.76 -7.22
C LEU A 92 0.31 -7.30 -6.50
N HIS A 93 0.47 -8.16 -5.49
CA HIS A 93 -0.64 -8.63 -4.68
C HIS A 93 -1.37 -7.51 -3.93
N SER A 94 -0.66 -6.49 -3.43
CA SER A 94 -1.30 -5.30 -2.85
C SER A 94 -2.18 -4.58 -3.86
N GLN A 95 -1.72 -4.43 -5.11
CA GLN A 95 -2.50 -3.76 -6.16
C GLN A 95 -3.70 -4.61 -6.58
N ILE A 96 -3.49 -5.90 -6.87
CA ILE A 96 -4.57 -6.84 -7.24
C ILE A 96 -5.63 -6.89 -6.14
N GLY A 97 -5.21 -7.02 -4.88
CA GLY A 97 -6.09 -7.05 -3.73
C GLY A 97 -6.90 -5.76 -3.57
N SER A 98 -6.26 -4.60 -3.75
CA SER A 98 -6.93 -3.30 -3.70
C SER A 98 -7.98 -3.16 -4.81
N LEU A 99 -7.68 -3.61 -6.03
CA LEU A 99 -8.63 -3.56 -7.15
C LEU A 99 -9.83 -4.47 -6.92
N TYR A 100 -9.62 -5.71 -6.45
CA TYR A 100 -10.74 -6.57 -6.05
C TYR A 100 -11.56 -5.96 -4.91
N TYR A 101 -10.90 -5.30 -3.94
CA TYR A 101 -11.57 -4.63 -2.83
C TYR A 101 -12.48 -3.50 -3.31
N LEU A 102 -11.99 -2.63 -4.19
CA LEU A 102 -12.75 -1.53 -4.81
C LEU A 102 -13.97 -2.05 -5.58
N LYS A 103 -13.84 -3.23 -6.18
CA LYS A 103 -14.93 -3.94 -6.87
C LYS A 103 -15.86 -4.69 -5.92
N ARG A 104 -15.60 -4.63 -4.60
CA ARG A 104 -16.34 -5.32 -3.54
C ARG A 104 -16.28 -6.85 -3.63
N ASP A 105 -15.34 -7.40 -4.40
CA ASP A 105 -15.01 -8.84 -4.35
C ASP A 105 -14.08 -9.08 -3.15
N PHE A 106 -14.64 -9.00 -1.95
CA PHE A 106 -13.89 -9.09 -0.70
C PHE A 106 -13.26 -10.47 -0.47
N GLY A 107 -13.74 -11.51 -1.16
CA GLY A 107 -13.16 -12.84 -1.15
C GLY A 107 -11.78 -12.84 -1.81
N LYS A 108 -11.74 -12.51 -3.11
CA LYS A 108 -10.48 -12.43 -3.87
C LYS A 108 -9.55 -11.33 -3.37
N ALA A 109 -10.13 -10.21 -2.93
CA ALA A 109 -9.37 -9.14 -2.29
C ALA A 109 -8.59 -9.69 -1.09
N PHE A 110 -9.27 -10.37 -0.16
CA PHE A 110 -8.63 -10.90 1.03
C PHE A 110 -7.48 -11.86 0.72
N ASP A 111 -7.65 -12.75 -0.26
CA ASP A 111 -6.61 -13.72 -0.62
C ASP A 111 -5.36 -13.08 -1.22
N SER A 112 -5.52 -11.99 -1.98
CA SER A 112 -4.41 -11.21 -2.51
C SER A 112 -3.81 -10.29 -1.44
N LEU A 113 -4.64 -9.57 -0.68
CA LEU A 113 -4.20 -8.61 0.33
C LEU A 113 -3.33 -9.26 1.44
N LYS A 114 -3.64 -10.50 1.86
CA LYS A 114 -2.79 -11.27 2.79
C LYS A 114 -1.35 -11.48 2.29
N LYS A 115 -1.17 -11.58 0.98
CA LYS A 115 0.12 -11.74 0.30
C LYS A 115 0.75 -10.39 -0.07
N GLY A 116 0.07 -9.30 0.26
CA GLY A 116 0.42 -7.93 -0.10
C GLY A 116 1.65 -7.40 0.64
N PHE A 117 2.17 -6.29 0.12
CA PHE A 117 3.33 -5.60 0.66
C PHE A 117 2.94 -4.71 1.84
N SER A 118 3.51 -4.97 3.02
CA SER A 118 3.09 -4.30 4.26
C SER A 118 3.39 -2.79 4.34
N ARG A 119 4.27 -2.26 3.48
CA ARG A 119 4.49 -0.79 3.40
C ARG A 119 3.43 -0.08 2.55
N HIS A 120 2.62 -0.83 1.78
CA HIS A 120 1.48 -0.25 1.07
C HIS A 120 0.29 -0.14 2.03
N TRP A 121 0.28 0.95 2.80
CA TRP A 121 -0.67 1.16 3.89
C TRP A 121 -2.14 1.08 3.46
N PRO A 122 -2.59 1.55 2.27
CA PRO A 122 -4.00 1.44 1.91
C PRO A 122 -4.45 -0.02 1.80
N SER A 123 -3.60 -0.89 1.23
CA SER A 123 -3.89 -2.33 1.18
C SER A 123 -3.90 -2.99 2.56
N MET A 124 -3.07 -2.52 3.49
CA MET A 124 -3.09 -2.98 4.88
C MET A 124 -4.39 -2.56 5.58
N GLY A 125 -4.85 -1.33 5.36
CA GLY A 125 -6.13 -0.85 5.87
C GLY A 125 -7.31 -1.66 5.32
N MET A 126 -7.33 -1.93 4.02
CA MET A 126 -8.32 -2.81 3.38
C MET A 126 -8.28 -4.23 3.98
N LEU A 127 -7.09 -4.80 4.18
CA LEU A 127 -6.92 -6.12 4.80
C LEU A 127 -7.46 -6.14 6.24
N ALA A 128 -7.14 -5.11 7.03
CA ALA A 128 -7.62 -4.98 8.40
C ALA A 128 -9.15 -4.87 8.44
N ILE A 129 -9.76 -4.13 7.52
CA ILE A 129 -11.22 -4.05 7.38
C ILE A 129 -11.81 -5.42 6.98
N CYS A 130 -11.16 -6.17 6.09
CA CYS A 130 -11.59 -7.54 5.80
C CYS A 130 -11.54 -8.43 7.06
N TYR A 131 -10.52 -8.29 7.93
CA TYR A 131 -10.49 -9.00 9.21
C TYR A 131 -11.60 -8.55 10.16
N MET A 132 -11.86 -7.24 10.25
CA MET A 132 -12.96 -6.66 11.04
C MET A 132 -14.31 -7.24 10.61
N LYS A 133 -14.60 -7.26 9.31
CA LYS A 133 -15.86 -7.80 8.74
C LYS A 133 -16.02 -9.31 8.95
N ARG A 134 -14.93 -10.02 9.24
CA ARG A 134 -14.91 -11.45 9.56
C ARG A 134 -14.86 -11.70 11.08
N ASN A 135 -15.12 -10.69 11.89
CA ASN A 135 -15.06 -10.73 13.36
C ASN A 135 -13.69 -11.20 13.92
N LYS A 136 -12.60 -10.93 13.19
CA LYS A 136 -11.22 -11.25 13.61
C LYS A 136 -10.53 -9.99 14.14
N THR A 137 -11.03 -9.48 15.27
CA THR A 137 -10.57 -8.21 15.87
C THR A 137 -9.07 -8.20 16.16
N ASP A 138 -8.51 -9.27 16.71
CA ASP A 138 -7.06 -9.33 17.00
C ASP A 138 -6.22 -9.20 15.74
N LYS A 139 -6.63 -9.84 14.64
CA LYS A 139 -5.92 -9.75 13.36
C LYS A 139 -6.08 -8.37 12.72
N MET A 140 -7.23 -7.72 12.89
CA MET A 140 -7.43 -6.34 12.48
C MET A 140 -6.44 -5.42 13.21
N ILE A 141 -6.36 -5.51 14.54
CA ILE A 141 -5.45 -4.74 15.40
C ILE A 141 -4.00 -4.97 14.98
N GLN A 142 -3.55 -6.23 14.90
CA GLN A 142 -2.18 -6.57 14.47
C GLN A 142 -1.84 -6.02 13.08
N THR A 143 -2.80 -6.05 12.14
CA THR A 143 -2.61 -5.52 10.79
C THR A 143 -2.45 -4.00 10.84
N PHE A 144 -3.30 -3.29 11.59
CA PHE A 144 -3.17 -1.85 11.74
C PHE A 144 -1.90 -1.44 12.48
N ASP A 145 -1.55 -2.12 13.57
CA ASP A 145 -0.31 -1.87 14.33
C ASP A 145 0.92 -1.99 13.45
N LYS A 146 0.96 -3.02 12.60
CA LYS A 146 2.02 -3.18 11.58
C LYS A 146 2.01 -2.04 10.57
N ALA A 147 0.84 -1.64 10.09
CA ALA A 147 0.70 -0.55 9.11
C ALA A 147 1.20 0.78 9.68
N VAL A 148 0.74 1.19 10.86
CA VAL A 148 1.17 2.44 11.51
C VAL A 148 2.63 2.37 11.93
N GLY A 149 3.16 1.19 12.26
CA GLY A 149 4.58 0.98 12.56
C GLY A 149 5.50 1.27 11.38
N LEU A 150 5.04 0.99 10.15
CA LEU A 150 5.77 1.20 8.89
C LEU A 150 5.49 2.56 8.25
N THR A 151 4.29 3.11 8.43
CA THR A 151 3.85 4.39 7.82
C THR A 151 3.32 5.33 8.89
N ARG A 152 4.23 5.79 9.77
CA ARG A 152 3.88 6.54 10.99
C ARG A 152 3.34 7.95 10.75
N LYS A 153 3.67 8.56 9.61
CA LYS A 153 3.36 9.96 9.27
C LYS A 153 2.08 10.12 8.42
N GLU A 154 1.26 9.07 8.29
CA GLU A 154 0.02 9.10 7.49
C GLU A 154 -1.19 9.34 8.42
N PRO A 155 -1.80 10.55 8.44
CA PRO A 155 -2.88 10.87 9.36
C PRO A 155 -4.15 10.04 9.10
N LEU A 156 -4.47 9.78 7.83
CA LEU A 156 -5.64 8.98 7.46
C LEU A 156 -5.54 7.55 7.98
N LEU A 157 -4.34 6.96 8.00
CA LEU A 157 -4.14 5.61 8.50
C LEU A 157 -4.46 5.52 10.00
N TRP A 158 -4.04 6.50 10.80
CA TRP A 158 -4.37 6.57 12.23
C TRP A 158 -5.87 6.74 12.46
N ASN A 159 -6.51 7.64 11.72
CA ASN A 159 -7.96 7.83 11.79
C ASN A 159 -8.73 6.57 11.35
N LEU A 160 -8.29 5.90 10.29
CA LEU A 160 -8.91 4.66 9.82
C LEU A 160 -8.81 3.55 10.88
N TYR A 161 -7.66 3.44 11.55
CA TYR A 161 -7.47 2.47 12.63
C TYR A 161 -8.43 2.76 13.80
N ALA A 162 -8.43 3.99 14.31
CA ALA A 162 -9.33 4.40 15.39
C ALA A 162 -10.81 4.24 15.02
N TYR A 163 -11.18 4.57 13.78
CA TYR A 163 -12.54 4.36 13.28
C TYR A 163 -12.93 2.88 13.30
N CYS A 164 -12.02 1.98 12.92
CA CYS A 164 -12.29 0.54 12.96
C CYS A 164 -12.37 0.02 14.41
N LEU A 165 -11.57 0.57 15.33
CA LEU A 165 -11.67 0.26 16.77
C LEU A 165 -13.02 0.66 17.35
N GLU A 166 -13.53 1.86 17.02
CA GLU A 166 -14.89 2.27 17.39
C GLU A 166 -15.96 1.31 16.87
N LYS A 167 -15.81 0.83 15.63
CA LYS A 167 -16.76 -0.11 15.02
C LYS A 167 -16.83 -1.46 15.72
N VAL A 168 -15.75 -1.88 16.38
CA VAL A 168 -15.71 -3.13 17.16
C VAL A 168 -15.91 -2.88 18.67
N GLY A 169 -16.29 -1.66 19.06
CA GLY A 169 -16.60 -1.31 20.45
C GLY A 169 -15.40 -1.02 21.34
N ASN A 170 -14.19 -0.88 20.78
CA ASN A 170 -12.97 -0.66 21.55
C ASN A 170 -12.61 0.83 21.65
N HIS A 171 -13.45 1.59 22.35
CA HIS A 171 -13.37 3.05 22.42
C HIS A 171 -12.11 3.58 23.10
N GLY A 172 -11.74 2.98 24.24
CA GLY A 172 -10.54 3.37 24.97
C GLY A 172 -9.27 3.22 24.12
N GLN A 173 -9.15 2.10 23.39
CA GLN A 173 -8.00 1.89 22.50
C GLN A 173 -8.01 2.86 21.31
N ALA A 174 -9.19 3.22 20.77
CA ALA A 174 -9.29 4.20 19.69
C ALA A 174 -8.68 5.56 20.11
N ILE A 175 -8.99 6.03 21.32
CA ILE A 175 -8.42 7.28 21.87
C ILE A 175 -6.89 7.16 22.03
N GLU A 176 -6.39 6.07 22.60
CA GLU A 176 -4.94 5.89 22.81
C GLU A 176 -4.16 5.81 21.48
N VAL A 177 -4.72 5.13 20.48
CA VAL A 177 -4.15 5.08 19.12
C VAL A 177 -4.11 6.47 18.50
N MET A 178 -5.17 7.28 18.65
CA MET A 178 -5.22 8.65 18.10
C MET A 178 -4.22 9.58 18.78
N LYS A 179 -4.08 9.52 20.11
CA LYS A 179 -3.03 10.27 20.85
C LYS A 179 -1.63 9.89 20.37
N LYS A 180 -1.37 8.60 20.16
CA LYS A 180 -0.11 8.11 19.59
C LYS A 180 0.08 8.62 18.15
N GLY A 181 -0.98 8.63 17.35
CA GLY A 181 -0.99 9.16 15.99
C GLY A 181 -0.56 10.62 15.93
N LEU A 182 -1.16 11.50 16.74
CA LEU A 182 -0.79 12.92 16.81
C LEU A 182 0.70 13.10 17.14
N LYS A 183 1.22 12.35 18.12
CA LYS A 183 2.66 12.39 18.46
C LYS A 183 3.59 11.97 17.29
N LYS A 184 3.11 11.14 16.36
CA LYS A 184 3.91 10.64 15.22
C LYS A 184 3.77 11.47 13.95
N VAL A 185 2.58 12.02 13.73
CA VAL A 185 2.25 12.84 12.56
C VAL A 185 2.72 14.28 12.75
N GLY A 186 2.52 14.85 13.95
CA GLY A 186 2.65 16.28 14.20
C GLY A 186 1.29 16.97 14.15
N GLU A 187 1.28 18.24 13.78
CA GLU A 187 0.05 19.04 13.64
C GLU A 187 -0.76 18.56 12.43
N ASP A 188 -1.91 17.94 12.68
CA ASP A 188 -2.90 17.56 11.67
C ASP A 188 -4.30 17.87 12.21
N GLU A 189 -4.97 18.82 11.54
CA GLU A 189 -6.25 19.38 11.99
C GLU A 189 -7.35 18.29 12.07
N ILE A 190 -7.42 17.40 11.07
CA ILE A 190 -8.46 16.37 11.00
C ILE A 190 -8.25 15.33 12.10
N LEU A 191 -7.01 14.88 12.32
CA LEU A 191 -6.65 13.94 13.37
C LEU A 191 -6.94 14.52 14.76
N GLN A 192 -6.65 15.80 15.00
CA GLN A 192 -6.96 16.48 16.26
C GLN A 192 -8.48 16.60 16.48
N GLN A 193 -9.22 17.07 15.48
CA GLN A 193 -10.68 17.18 15.56
C GLN A 193 -11.35 15.83 15.79
N ASN A 194 -10.84 14.76 15.17
CA ASN A 194 -11.38 13.42 15.37
C ASN A 194 -11.03 12.84 16.74
N LEU A 195 -9.85 13.13 17.29
CA LEU A 195 -9.53 12.76 18.68
C LEU A 195 -10.47 13.47 19.65
N GLU A 196 -10.68 14.77 19.50
CA GLU A 196 -11.60 15.54 20.35
C GLU A 196 -13.04 15.04 20.22
N ALA A 197 -13.47 14.68 19.00
CA ALA A 197 -14.77 14.05 18.78
C ALA A 197 -14.89 12.76 19.59
N LEU A 198 -13.90 11.86 19.51
CA LEU A 198 -13.90 10.61 20.28
C LEU A 198 -13.93 10.84 21.78
N MET A 199 -13.07 11.73 22.31
CA MET A 199 -13.03 12.03 23.75
C MET A 199 -14.38 12.57 24.28
N ASN A 200 -15.13 13.27 23.43
CA ASN A 200 -16.46 13.81 23.75
C ASN A 200 -17.60 12.84 23.40
N GLY A 201 -17.32 11.56 23.10
CA GLY A 201 -18.33 10.57 22.72
C GLY A 201 -19.03 10.83 21.38
N ARG A 202 -18.47 11.72 20.55
CA ARG A 202 -19.00 12.08 19.22
C ARG A 202 -18.35 11.21 18.14
N LYS A 203 -19.07 11.04 17.03
CA LYS A 203 -18.57 10.29 15.87
C LYS A 203 -17.45 11.07 15.16
N MET A 204 -16.42 10.34 14.75
CA MET A 204 -15.36 10.85 13.87
C MET A 204 -15.93 11.36 12.53
N LYS A 205 -15.38 12.47 12.04
CA LYS A 205 -15.70 13.10 10.76
C LYS A 205 -14.65 12.71 9.72
N MET A 206 -14.92 11.65 8.98
CA MET A 206 -13.97 11.10 8.01
C MET A 206 -14.10 11.69 6.60
N GLN A 207 -15.15 12.45 6.33
CA GLN A 207 -15.46 12.94 4.98
C GLN A 207 -14.43 13.95 4.43
N GLY A 208 -13.63 14.57 5.30
CA GLY A 208 -12.56 15.49 4.91
C GLY A 208 -11.46 14.83 4.07
N TYR A 209 -11.29 13.51 4.20
CA TYR A 209 -10.31 12.73 3.44
C TYR A 209 -10.77 12.36 2.01
N GLY A 210 -12.01 12.66 1.64
CA GLY A 210 -12.52 12.45 0.28
C GLY A 210 -12.38 11.02 -0.24
N ASP A 211 -11.93 10.88 -1.50
CA ASP A 211 -11.85 9.60 -2.20
C ASP A 211 -10.93 8.59 -1.50
N MET A 212 -9.87 9.07 -0.85
CA MET A 212 -8.96 8.24 -0.06
C MET A 212 -9.63 7.58 1.14
N TRP A 213 -10.72 8.15 1.65
CA TRP A 213 -11.56 7.50 2.67
C TRP A 213 -12.63 6.61 2.03
N PHE A 214 -13.28 7.06 0.95
CA PHE A 214 -14.40 6.34 0.35
C PHE A 214 -14.03 4.98 -0.24
N GLN A 215 -12.77 4.80 -0.67
CA GLN A 215 -12.25 3.52 -1.13
C GLN A 215 -12.39 2.39 -0.09
N PHE A 216 -12.47 2.70 1.20
CA PHE A 216 -12.57 1.71 2.26
C PHE A 216 -13.98 1.12 2.45
N HIS A 217 -15.00 1.67 1.77
CA HIS A 217 -16.38 1.17 1.82
C HIS A 217 -16.97 1.08 3.24
N LEU A 218 -16.54 1.98 4.14
CA LEU A 218 -17.03 2.04 5.53
C LEU A 218 -18.26 2.94 5.70
N GLU A 219 -18.56 3.80 4.72
CA GLU A 219 -19.78 4.60 4.69
C GLU A 219 -20.96 3.86 4.04
N LYS A 220 -22.18 4.16 4.51
CA LYS A 220 -23.40 3.64 3.87
C LYS A 220 -23.52 4.21 2.46
N THR A 221 -23.77 3.36 1.46
CA THR A 221 -23.88 3.72 0.03
C THR A 221 -24.84 4.89 -0.24
N GLY A 222 -25.94 4.99 0.50
CA GLY A 222 -26.89 6.11 0.36
C GLY A 222 -26.32 7.49 0.69
N ALA A 223 -25.29 7.58 1.55
CA ALA A 223 -24.60 8.84 1.85
C ALA A 223 -23.69 9.28 0.69
N ILE A 224 -23.07 8.33 0.00
CA ILE A 224 -22.21 8.56 -1.17
C ILE A 224 -23.05 9.03 -2.36
N VAL A 225 -24.18 8.36 -2.64
CA VAL A 225 -25.10 8.72 -3.74
C VAL A 225 -25.67 10.12 -3.53
N LYS A 226 -26.19 10.45 -2.34
CA LYS A 226 -26.71 11.80 -2.05
C LYS A 226 -25.66 12.89 -2.24
N LYS A 227 -24.38 12.63 -1.95
CA LYS A 227 -23.28 13.58 -2.14
C LYS A 227 -22.90 13.73 -3.62
N GLN A 228 -22.80 12.64 -4.37
CA GLN A 228 -22.55 12.68 -5.82
C GLN A 228 -23.68 13.41 -6.55
N THR A 229 -24.93 13.15 -6.18
CA THR A 229 -26.10 13.86 -6.72
C THR A 229 -26.07 15.36 -6.39
N LYS A 230 -25.76 15.75 -5.14
CA LYS A 230 -25.61 17.16 -4.77
C LYS A 230 -24.45 17.86 -5.49
N ALA A 231 -23.31 17.20 -5.68
CA ALA A 231 -22.17 17.76 -6.41
C ALA A 231 -22.46 17.94 -7.91
N MET A 232 -23.22 17.02 -8.52
CA MET A 232 -23.70 17.16 -9.91
C MET A 232 -24.76 18.27 -10.05
N GLN A 233 -25.67 18.39 -9.07
CA GLN A 233 -26.70 19.43 -9.07
C GLN A 233 -26.12 20.82 -8.80
N GLY A 234 -25.11 20.95 -7.94
CA GLY A 234 -24.40 22.22 -7.71
C GLY A 234 -23.60 22.73 -8.92
N ARG A 235 -23.19 21.84 -9.83
CA ARG A 235 -22.59 22.21 -11.13
C ARG A 235 -23.61 22.64 -12.17
N ARG A 236 -24.88 22.20 -12.05
CA ARG A 236 -26.00 22.73 -12.82
C ARG A 236 -26.53 23.99 -12.16
N LYS A 237 -25.72 25.06 -12.13
CA LYS A 237 -26.28 26.39 -11.83
C LYS A 237 -27.34 26.69 -12.89
N ILE A 238 -28.57 26.79 -12.41
CA ILE A 238 -29.77 27.17 -13.14
C ILE A 238 -29.44 28.44 -13.94
N VAL A 239 -29.41 28.34 -15.27
CA VAL A 239 -29.56 29.52 -16.13
C VAL A 239 -31.01 29.95 -15.94
N ARG A 240 -31.24 30.92 -15.05
CA ARG A 240 -32.52 31.64 -15.00
C ARG A 240 -32.60 32.42 -16.32
N ARG A 241 -33.49 31.99 -17.20
CA ARG A 241 -33.97 32.81 -18.32
C ARG A 241 -34.80 33.97 -17.76
#